data_AF-A0A3N6M504-F1
#
_entry.id   AF-A0A3N6M504-F1
#
_cell.length_a   1.000
_cell.length_b   1.000
_cell.length_c   1.000
_cell.angle_alpha   90.00
_cell.angle_beta   90.00
_cell.angle_gamma   90.00
#
_symmetry.space_group_name_H-M   'P 1'
#
loop_
_entity.id
_entity.type
_entity.pdbx_description
1 polymer ?
#
loop_
_entity_poly.entity_id
_entity_poly.type
_entity_poly.pdbx_seq_one_letter_code
_entity_poly.pdbx_strand_id
1 'polypeptide(L)' 'MSEEVPVNRSDLVALLIVSVIGGVAVASWLLTPRLSPQYLNAVMVSSVMLAFFLFIPVMGIRLFVDDRQSRE' A
#
# COMPACT_ATOMS: atom_id res chain seq x y z
N MET A 1 8.92 29.04 1.53
CA MET A 1 7.87 28.18 0.94
C MET A 1 8.45 26.77 0.88
N SER A 2 8.29 26.01 1.96
CA SER A 2 8.47 24.56 1.91
C SER A 2 7.05 24.02 1.81
N GLU A 3 6.54 23.85 0.58
CA GLU A 3 5.40 22.94 0.39
C GLU A 3 5.91 21.54 0.71
N GLU A 4 5.93 21.21 2.01
CA GLU A 4 6.12 19.84 2.46
C GLU A 4 5.01 19.01 1.85
N VAL A 5 5.37 18.18 0.88
CA VAL A 5 4.46 17.17 0.32
C VAL A 5 3.84 16.45 1.53
N PRO A 6 2.50 16.39 1.66
CA PRO A 6 1.84 16.03 2.92
C PRO A 6 1.88 14.52 3.23
N VAL A 7 3.02 13.86 2.97
CA VAL A 7 3.24 12.44 3.23
C VAL A 7 3.71 12.29 4.66
N ASN A 8 2.85 11.75 5.51
CA ASN A 8 3.23 11.42 6.87
C ASN A 8 3.79 9.99 6.92
N ARG A 9 4.57 9.68 7.97
CA ARG A 9 5.14 8.35 8.17
C ARG A 9 4.07 7.28 8.32
N SER A 10 2.91 7.64 8.87
CA SER A 10 1.73 6.78 8.95
C SER A 10 1.28 6.27 7.57
N ASP A 11 1.43 7.09 6.54
CA ASP A 11 0.89 6.83 5.20
C ASP A 11 1.79 5.82 4.49
N LEU A 12 3.10 5.97 4.68
CA LEU A 12 4.09 5.00 4.24
C LEU A 12 3.88 3.63 4.91
N VAL A 13 3.56 3.60 6.21
CA VAL A 13 3.28 2.36 6.92
C VAL A 13 1.97 1.73 6.44
N ALA A 14 0.90 2.51 6.30
CA ALA A 14 -0.38 2.02 5.79
C ALA A 14 -0.23 1.48 4.36
N LEU A 15 0.45 2.21 3.49
CA LEU A 15 0.73 1.80 2.12
C LEU A 15 1.54 0.51 2.08
N LEU A 16 2.59 0.39 2.90
CA LEU A 16 3.39 -0.82 3.01
C LEU A 16 2.53 -2.02 3.41
N ILE A 17 1.73 -1.89 4.47
CA ILE A 17 0.90 -2.97 4.99
C ILE A 17 -0.12 -3.43 3.94
N VAL A 18 -0.89 -2.49 3.38
CA VAL A 18 -1.94 -2.80 2.40
C VAL A 18 -1.34 -3.42 1.14
N SER A 19 -0.19 -2.93 0.68
CA SER A 19 0.47 -3.44 -0.53
C SER A 19 1.10 -4.81 -0.32
N VAL A 20 1.66 -5.09 0.85
CA VAL A 20 2.17 -6.43 1.20
C VAL A 20 1.02 -7.44 1.28
N ILE A 21 -0.04 -7.11 2.02
CA ILE A 21 -1.22 -7.99 2.14
C ILE A 21 -1.86 -8.22 0.78
N GLY A 22 -2.10 -7.15 0.02
CA GLY A 22 -2.67 -7.25 -1.32
C GLY A 22 -1.77 -8.02 -2.28
N GLY A 23 -0.45 -7.84 -2.21
CA GLY A 23 0.49 -8.57 -3.06
C GLY A 23 0.52 -10.06 -2.76
N VAL A 24 0.42 -10.45 -1.49
CA VAL A 24 0.25 -11.85 -1.08
C VAL A 24 -1.07 -12.41 -1.63
N ALA A 25 -2.17 -11.67 -1.53
CA ALA A 25 -3.46 -12.09 -2.05
C ALA A 25 -3.44 -12.27 -3.58
N VAL A 26 -2.87 -11.32 -4.32
CA VAL A 26 -2.72 -11.38 -5.79
C VAL A 26 -1.81 -12.53 -6.20
N ALA A 27 -0.66 -12.70 -5.54
CA ALA A 27 0.25 -13.80 -5.83
C ALA A 27 -0.39 -15.17 -5.54
N SER A 28 -1.15 -15.29 -4.45
CA SER A 28 -1.91 -16.50 -4.09
C SER A 28 -3.02 -16.82 -5.09
N TRP A 29 -3.56 -15.81 -5.76
CA TRP A 29 -4.55 -15.98 -6.81
C TRP A 29 -3.92 -16.50 -8.11
N LEU A 30 -2.73 -16.00 -8.46
CA LEU A 30 -2.03 -16.34 -9.70
C LEU A 30 -1.27 -17.66 -9.62
N LEU A 31 -0.71 -17.98 -8.45
CA LEU A 31 0.15 -19.14 -8.21
C LEU A 31 -0.31 -19.87 -6.96
N THR A 32 -0.19 -21.19 -6.96
CA THR A 32 -0.40 -21.99 -5.74
C THR A 32 0.55 -21.50 -4.64
N PRO A 33 0.04 -21.14 -3.45
CA PRO A 33 0.87 -20.68 -2.34
C PRO A 33 1.85 -21.76 -1.91
N ARG A 34 3.12 -21.58 -2.26
CA ARG A 34 4.22 -22.48 -1.88
C ARG A 34 5.48 -21.67 -1.64
N LEU A 35 6.23 -22.01 -0.59
CA LEU A 35 7.54 -21.41 -0.32
C LEU A 35 8.52 -21.79 -1.43
N SER A 36 8.59 -20.93 -2.43
CA SER A 36 9.45 -21.08 -3.60
C SER A 36 9.95 -19.71 -4.03
N PRO A 37 11.14 -19.62 -4.66
CA PRO A 37 11.66 -18.35 -5.18
C PRO A 37 10.68 -17.66 -6.14
N GLN A 38 9.97 -18.45 -6.95
CA GLN A 38 8.98 -17.95 -7.89
C GLN A 38 7.79 -17.29 -7.19
N TYR A 39 7.23 -17.91 -6.15
CA TYR A 39 6.12 -17.34 -5.39
C TYR A 39 6.53 -16.08 -4.63
N LEU A 40 7.72 -16.09 -4.00
CA LEU A 40 8.29 -14.91 -3.35
C LEU A 40 8.48 -13.74 -4.33
N ASN A 41 8.99 -14.01 -5.53
CA ASN A 41 9.12 -12.99 -6.57
C ASN A 41 7.76 -12.44 -7.00
N ALA A 42 6.75 -13.31 -7.19
CA ALA A 42 5.39 -12.86 -7.52
C ALA A 42 4.81 -11.95 -6.43
N VAL A 43 4.93 -12.32 -5.14
CA VAL A 43 4.51 -11.47 -4.02
C VAL A 43 5.20 -10.12 -4.07
N MET A 44 6.53 -10.10 -4.22
CA MET A 44 7.30 -8.84 -4.27
C MET A 44 6.85 -7.94 -5.42
N VAL A 45 6.75 -8.47 -6.63
CA VAL A 45 6.34 -7.69 -7.82
C VAL A 45 4.91 -7.17 -7.65
N SER A 46 3.97 -8.02 -7.21
CA SER A 46 2.59 -7.61 -6.96
C SER A 46 2.49 -6.55 -5.87
N SER A 47 3.25 -6.69 -4.77
CA SER A 47 3.29 -5.69 -3.71
C SER A 47 3.85 -4.36 -4.17
N VAL A 48 4.94 -4.36 -4.95
CA VAL A 48 5.51 -3.11 -5.50
C VAL A 48 4.53 -2.43 -6.45
N MET A 49 3.88 -3.19 -7.34
CA MET A 49 2.86 -2.63 -8.24
C MET A 49 1.67 -2.04 -7.47
N LEU A 50 1.19 -2.74 -6.45
CA LEU A 50 0.11 -2.24 -5.60
C LEU A 50 0.53 -0.99 -4.84
N ALA A 51 1.75 -0.94 -4.29
CA ALA A 51 2.25 0.26 -3.61
C ALA A 51 2.27 1.47 -4.54
N PHE A 52 2.72 1.28 -5.79
CA PHE A 52 2.68 2.35 -6.79
C PHE A 52 1.26 2.81 -7.12
N PHE A 53 0.33 1.87 -7.31
CA PHE A 53 -1.04 2.20 -7.69
C PHE A 53 -1.84 2.82 -6.53
N LEU A 54 -1.61 2.34 -5.30
CA LEU A 54 -2.33 2.75 -4.10
C LEU A 54 -1.74 3.98 -3.42
N PHE A 55 -0.57 4.46 -3.85
CA PHE A 55 0.06 5.65 -3.28
C PHE A 55 -0.89 6.86 -3.23
N ILE A 56 -1.52 7.20 -4.37
CA ILE A 56 -2.45 8.33 -4.45
C ILE A 56 -3.73 8.05 -3.63
N PRO A 57 -4.41 6.91 -3.79
CA PRO A 57 -5.59 6.57 -2.99
C PRO A 57 -5.35 6.61 -1.48
N VAL A 58 -4.25 6.03 -0.99
CA VAL A 58 -3.93 5.98 0.45
C VAL A 58 -3.76 7.40 1.00
N MET A 59 -3.02 8.24 0.28
CA MET A 59 -2.86 9.65 0.62
C MET A 59 -4.19 10.40 0.61
N GLY A 60 -5.02 10.18 -0.42
CA GLY A 60 -6.33 10.81 -0.55
C GLY A 60 -7.29 10.43 0.58
N ILE A 61 -7.42 9.13 0.88
CA ILE A 61 -8.30 8.64 1.95
C ILE A 61 -7.92 9.27 3.29
N ARG A 62 -6.63 9.39 3.59
CA ARG A 62 -6.21 10.04 4.83
C ARG A 62 -6.68 11.48 4.91
N LEU A 63 -6.47 12.29 3.87
CA LEU A 63 -6.90 13.69 3.89
C LEU A 63 -8.40 13.81 4.23
N PHE A 64 -9.23 12.93 3.66
CA PHE A 64 -10.66 12.87 3.98
C PHE A 64 -10.95 12.43 5.44
N VAL A 65 -10.15 11.52 6.00
CA VAL A 65 -10.30 11.08 7.40
C VAL A 65 -9.86 12.16 8.37
N ASP A 66 -8.70 12.80 8.13
CA ASP A 66 -8.17 13.91 8.93
C ASP A 66 -9.16 15.10 8.94
N ASP A 67 -9.77 15.43 7.80
CA ASP A 67 -10.82 16.47 7.68
C ASP A 67 -12.08 16.13 8.50
N ARG A 68 -12.41 14.84 8.64
CA ARG A 68 -13.56 14.42 9.46
C ARG A 68 -13.26 14.53 10.94
N GLN A 69 -12.05 14.14 11.34
CA GLN A 69 -11.63 14.09 12.75
C GLN A 69 -11.44 15.48 13.37
N SER A 70 -11.09 16.49 12.56
CA SER A 70 -10.94 17.88 12.98
C SER A 70 -12.27 18.64 13.13
N ARG A 71 -13.39 18.06 12.69
CA ARG A 71 -14.73 18.66 12.76
C ARG A 71 -15.56 18.17 13.95
N GLU A 72 -15.09 17.16 14.68
CA GLU A 72 -15.66 16.68 15.96
C GLU A 72 -14.92 17.29 17.15
#